data_AF-X1EDM3-F1
#
_entry.id   AF-X1EDM3-F1
#
_cell.length_a   1.000
_cell.length_b   1.000
_cell.length_c   1.000
_cell.angle_alpha   90.00
_cell.angle_beta   90.00
_cell.angle_gamma   90.00
#
_symmetry.space_group_name_H-M   'P 1'
#
loop_
_entity.id
_entity.type
_entity.pdbx_description
1 polymer ?
#
loop_
_entity_poly.entity_id
_entity_poly.type
_entity_poly.pdbx_seq_one_letter_code
_entity_poly.pdbx_strand_id
1 'polypeptide(L)'
;DGKYVLFGSYRNTLRPSLYRVSVKGGLPEMITNFRAREVCFFPDGKKFFYVRGGASWWRRKYRGGADSDIWVKTLPDGKSEKITDSPARDGYPMYSPKDKKLYLNFS
;
A
#
# COMPACT_ATOMS: atom_id res chain seq x y z
N ASP A 1 3.01 -4.06 14.88
CA ASP A 1 3.01 -4.65 16.23
C ASP A 1 2.05 -5.83 16.42
N GLY A 2 1.51 -6.43 15.34
CA GLY A 2 0.62 -7.60 15.43
C GLY A 2 -0.76 -7.34 16.04
N LYS A 3 -1.12 -6.08 16.33
CA LYS A 3 -2.39 -5.75 17.01
C LYS A 3 -3.59 -5.63 16.08
N TYR A 4 -3.37 -5.59 14.76
CA TYR A 4 -4.43 -5.32 13.78
C TYR A 4 -4.36 -6.29 12.61
N VAL A 5 -5.54 -6.64 12.10
CA VAL A 5 -5.73 -7.27 10.78
C VAL A 5 -6.10 -6.16 9.79
N LEU A 6 -5.45 -6.16 8.63
CA LEU A 6 -5.66 -5.19 7.56
C LEU A 6 -6.39 -5.84 6.39
N PHE A 7 -7.34 -5.15 5.80
CA PHE A 7 -8.08 -5.64 4.64
C PHE A 7 -8.61 -4.51 3.76
N GLY A 8 -8.78 -4.80 2.47
CA GLY A 8 -9.43 -3.90 1.53
C GLY A 8 -10.95 -4.11 1.51
N SER A 9 -11.74 -3.03 1.47
CA SER A 9 -13.19 -3.13 1.37
C SER A 9 -13.83 -1.99 0.58
N TYR A 10 -14.95 -2.26 -0.09
CA TYR A 10 -15.79 -1.27 -0.78
C TYR A 10 -16.89 -0.69 0.13
N ARG A 11 -16.88 -1.04 1.43
CA ARG A 11 -18.00 -0.80 2.36
C ARG A 11 -18.52 0.64 2.38
N ASN A 12 -17.64 1.63 2.28
CA ASN A 12 -18.00 3.05 2.39
C ASN A 12 -17.62 3.86 1.15
N THR A 13 -16.98 3.26 0.15
CA THR A 13 -16.40 3.98 -0.99
C THR A 13 -16.55 3.20 -2.28
N LEU A 14 -16.73 3.91 -3.40
CA LEU A 14 -16.81 3.33 -4.76
C LEU A 14 -15.50 2.64 -5.21
N ARG A 15 -14.41 2.86 -4.48
CA ARG A 15 -13.10 2.22 -4.68
C ARG A 15 -12.78 1.41 -3.43
N PRO A 16 -12.01 0.31 -3.52
CA PRO A 16 -11.64 -0.44 -2.33
C PRO A 16 -10.70 0.43 -1.49
N SER A 17 -11.03 0.59 -0.22
CA SER A 17 -10.33 1.38 0.79
C SER A 17 -9.66 0.45 1.79
N LEU A 18 -8.56 0.90 2.40
CA LEU A 18 -7.86 0.11 3.41
C LEU A 18 -8.55 0.30 4.77
N TYR A 19 -8.85 -0.81 5.43
CA TYR A 19 -9.39 -0.85 6.77
C TYR A 19 -8.47 -1.65 7.69
N ARG A 20 -8.59 -1.37 8.99
CA ARG A 20 -8.00 -2.20 10.04
C ARG A 20 -9.06 -2.62 11.06
N VAL A 21 -8.87 -3.79 11.66
CA VAL A 21 -9.63 -4.22 12.84
C VAL A 21 -8.65 -4.76 13.88
N SER A 22 -8.92 -4.52 15.15
CA SER A 22 -8.10 -5.09 16.23
C SER A 22 -8.15 -6.61 16.20
N VAL A 23 -7.03 -7.28 16.52
CA VAL A 23 -7.00 -8.75 16.67
C VAL A 23 -7.90 -9.24 17.82
N LYS A 24 -8.28 -8.34 18.73
CA LYS A 24 -9.27 -8.62 19.79
C LYS A 24 -10.72 -8.48 19.30
N GLY A 25 -10.94 -8.18 18.02
CA GLY A 25 -12.25 -7.88 17.45
C GLY A 25 -12.66 -6.41 17.60
N GLY A 26 -13.90 -6.10 17.21
CA GLY A 26 -14.46 -4.75 17.23
C GLY A 26 -14.85 -4.23 15.85
N LEU A 27 -15.22 -2.95 15.79
CA LEU A 27 -15.61 -2.31 14.53
C LEU A 27 -14.38 -1.99 13.66
N PRO A 28 -14.41 -2.30 12.36
CA PRO A 28 -13.35 -1.89 11.45
C PRO A 28 -13.25 -0.37 11.30
N GLU A 29 -12.03 0.14 11.31
CA GLU A 29 -11.70 1.55 11.09
C GLU A 29 -11.16 1.73 9.67
N MET A 30 -11.65 2.74 8.95
CA MET A 30 -11.10 3.11 7.65
C MET A 30 -9.77 3.87 7.84
N ILE A 31 -8.75 3.48 7.08
CA ILE A 31 -7.40 4.05 7.11
C ILE A 31 -7.12 4.91 5.89
N THR A 32 -7.68 4.53 4.73
CA THR A 32 -7.58 5.31 3.50
C THR A 32 -8.94 5.42 2.83
N ASN A 33 -9.18 6.54 2.13
CA ASN A 33 -10.33 6.72 1.24
C ASN A 33 -9.96 6.45 -0.23
N PHE A 34 -8.83 5.80 -0.47
CA PHE A 34 -8.29 5.46 -1.78
C PHE A 34 -7.77 4.02 -1.79
N ARG A 35 -7.61 3.47 -3.00
CA ARG A 35 -7.06 2.13 -3.22
C ARG A 35 -5.58 2.09 -2.89
N ALA A 36 -5.22 1.33 -1.86
CA ALA A 36 -3.87 0.95 -1.52
C ALA A 36 -3.72 -0.57 -1.72
N ARG A 37 -2.86 -0.99 -2.68
CA ARG A 37 -2.55 -2.40 -2.91
C ARG A 37 -1.24 -2.77 -2.21
N GLU A 38 -1.09 -4.06 -1.87
CA GLU A 38 0.18 -4.64 -1.40
C GLU A 38 0.84 -3.80 -0.30
N VAL A 39 0.13 -3.63 0.82
CA VAL A 39 0.50 -2.67 1.88
C VAL A 39 1.54 -3.26 2.83
N CYS A 40 2.54 -2.46 3.21
CA CYS A 40 3.52 -2.81 4.23
C CYS A 40 3.70 -1.68 5.24
N PHE A 41 3.42 -1.94 6.51
CA PHE A 41 3.53 -0.95 7.57
C PHE A 41 4.93 -0.85 8.15
N PHE A 42 5.29 0.35 8.59
CA PHE A 42 6.41 0.56 9.49
C PHE A 42 6.08 -0.02 10.88
N PRO A 43 7.09 -0.40 11.69
CA PRO A 43 6.86 -1.02 13.00
C PRO A 43 5.99 -0.18 13.95
N ASP A 44 6.08 1.14 13.84
CA ASP A 44 5.34 2.11 14.65
C ASP A 44 3.87 2.29 14.23
N GLY A 45 3.47 1.73 13.08
CA GLY A 45 2.11 1.84 12.54
C GLY A 45 1.74 3.24 12.04
N LYS A 46 2.66 4.21 12.03
CA LYS A 46 2.39 5.60 11.63
C LYS A 46 2.59 5.82 10.14
N LYS A 47 3.38 4.97 9.50
CA LYS A 47 3.63 5.02 8.06
C LYS A 47 3.40 3.67 7.42
N PHE A 48 3.08 3.67 6.13
CA PHE A 48 3.03 2.45 5.34
C PHE A 48 3.43 2.72 3.89
N PHE A 49 4.05 1.70 3.29
CA PHE A 49 4.24 1.60 1.85
C PHE A 49 3.02 0.94 1.21
N TYR A 50 2.68 1.34 0.00
CA TYR A 50 1.62 0.74 -0.80
C TYR A 50 1.88 0.94 -2.29
N VAL A 51 1.26 0.09 -3.10
CA VAL A 51 1.33 0.19 -4.56
C VAL A 51 0.17 1.02 -5.09
N ARG A 52 0.49 2.00 -5.96
CA ARG A 52 -0.46 2.83 -6.70
C ARG A 52 -0.13 2.76 -8.19
N GLY A 53 -1.15 2.84 -9.04
CA GLY A 53 -0.99 2.72 -10.49
C GLY A 53 -1.17 1.28 -10.99
N GLY A 54 -0.66 0.98 -12.18
CA GLY A 54 -0.79 -0.29 -12.88
C GLY A 54 -1.74 -0.23 -14.08
N ALA A 55 -1.20 -0.56 -15.26
CA ALA A 55 -1.99 -0.86 -16.44
C ALA A 55 -2.65 -2.24 -16.34
N SER A 56 -3.81 -2.40 -16.98
CA SER A 56 -4.57 -3.65 -17.00
C SER A 56 -3.73 -4.87 -17.37
N TRP A 57 -4.13 -6.05 -16.87
CA TRP A 57 -3.38 -7.30 -17.04
C TRP A 57 -3.14 -7.71 -18.50
N TRP A 58 -3.99 -7.31 -19.45
CA TRP A 58 -3.81 -7.56 -20.88
C TRP A 58 -2.76 -6.65 -21.55
N ARG A 59 -2.33 -5.58 -20.89
CA ARG A 59 -1.23 -4.70 -21.34
C ARG A 59 0.10 -5.08 -20.65
N ARG A 60 0.47 -6.36 -20.69
CA ARG A 60 1.68 -6.92 -20.02
C ARG A 60 3.01 -6.30 -20.47
N LYS A 61 3.07 -5.72 -21.67
CA LYS A 61 4.28 -5.09 -22.24
C LYS A 61 4.26 -3.56 -22.21
N TYR A 62 3.26 -2.95 -21.55
CA TYR A 62 3.20 -1.49 -21.43
C TYR A 62 4.27 -1.03 -20.44
N ARG A 63 5.20 -0.20 -20.92
CA ARG A 63 6.23 0.51 -20.16
C ARG A 63 5.96 2.01 -20.34
N GLY A 64 5.18 2.61 -19.45
CA GLY A 64 4.70 3.98 -19.59
C GLY A 64 4.09 4.48 -18.29
N GLY A 65 3.71 5.75 -18.21
CA GLY A 65 3.32 6.44 -16.95
C GLY A 65 2.10 5.89 -16.18
N ALA A 66 1.57 4.72 -16.54
CA ALA A 66 0.60 3.94 -15.80
C ALA A 66 1.22 2.71 -15.11
N ASP A 67 2.55 2.62 -15.00
CA ASP A 67 3.21 1.55 -14.27
C ASP A 67 2.91 1.60 -12.76
N SER A 68 3.11 0.47 -12.08
CA SER A 68 2.86 0.38 -10.64
C SER A 68 4.08 0.91 -9.90
N ASP A 69 3.88 1.98 -9.12
CA ASP A 69 4.91 2.59 -8.30
C ASP A 69 4.61 2.32 -6.81
N ILE A 70 5.67 2.33 -6.01
CA ILE A 70 5.54 2.29 -4.55
C ILE A 70 5.43 3.72 -4.02
N TRP A 71 4.46 3.91 -3.15
CA TRP A 71 4.20 5.16 -2.45
C TRP A 71 4.29 4.93 -0.94
N VAL A 72 4.67 5.95 -0.20
CA VAL A 72 4.58 6.00 1.26
C VAL A 72 3.52 7.00 1.68
N LYS A 73 2.77 6.69 2.74
CA LYS A 73 1.86 7.63 3.39
C LYS A 73 2.08 7.63 4.90
N THR A 74 2.02 8.82 5.49
CA THR A 74 1.97 9.01 6.95
C THR A 74 0.52 9.18 7.40
N LEU A 75 0.14 8.50 8.48
CA LEU A 75 -1.18 8.58 9.08
C LEU A 75 -1.27 9.64 10.19
N PRO A 76 -2.47 10.19 10.44
CA PRO A 76 -3.72 9.92 9.71
C PRO A 76 -3.84 10.68 8.37
N ASP A 77 -3.22 11.85 8.28
CA ASP A 77 -3.53 12.91 7.32
C ASP A 77 -2.32 13.36 6.47
N GLY A 78 -1.16 12.73 6.65
CA GLY A 78 0.02 12.98 5.83
C GLY A 78 -0.22 12.71 4.34
N LYS A 79 0.43 13.49 3.47
CA LYS A 79 0.34 13.29 2.01
C LYS A 79 1.02 11.98 1.59
N SER A 80 0.60 11.46 0.44
CA SER A 80 1.28 10.33 -0.19
C SER A 80 2.45 10.81 -1.02
N GLU A 81 3.60 10.17 -0.86
CA GLU A 81 4.85 10.49 -1.56
C GLU A 81 5.30 9.29 -2.40
N LYS A 82 5.69 9.52 -3.64
CA LYS A 82 6.19 8.50 -4.57
C LYS A 82 7.64 8.14 -4.19
N ILE A 83 7.95 6.85 -4.07
CA ILE A 83 9.27 6.34 -3.64
C ILE A 83 10.07 5.78 -4.81
N THR A 84 9.41 5.08 -5.72
CA THR A 84 10.05 4.52 -6.92
C THR A 84 9.60 5.28 -8.15
N ASP A 85 10.45 5.42 -9.16
CA ASP A 85 10.10 5.99 -10.48
C ASP A 85 10.55 5.06 -11.61
N SER A 86 10.48 3.76 -11.34
CA SER A 86 10.99 2.74 -12.24
C SER A 86 10.05 2.55 -13.43
N PRO A 87 10.58 2.33 -14.66
CA PRO A 87 9.77 1.90 -15.80
C PRO A 87 9.35 0.41 -15.72
N ALA A 88 9.73 -0.30 -14.65
CA ALA A 88 9.28 -1.65 -14.35
C ALA A 88 8.11 -1.62 -13.36
N ARG A 89 7.31 -2.68 -13.29
CA ARG A 89 6.23 -2.75 -12.28
C ARG A 89 6.83 -3.10 -10.93
N ASP A 90 6.80 -2.14 -10.02
CA ASP A 90 7.22 -2.34 -8.63
C ASP A 90 6.02 -2.82 -7.82
N GLY A 91 6.21 -3.95 -7.13
CA GLY A 91 5.18 -4.58 -6.31
C GLY A 91 5.71 -5.18 -5.03
N TYR A 92 4.79 -5.57 -4.15
CA TYR A 92 5.03 -6.29 -2.90
C TYR A 92 6.12 -5.66 -2.02
N PRO A 93 5.96 -4.39 -1.59
CA PRO A 93 6.89 -3.75 -0.67
C PRO A 93 7.02 -4.57 0.62
N MET A 94 8.24 -4.79 1.06
CA MET A 94 8.58 -5.44 2.31
C MET A 94 9.64 -4.61 3.04
N TYR A 95 9.28 -4.04 4.18
CA TYR A 95 10.19 -3.20 4.97
C TYR A 95 10.90 -4.01 6.07
N SER A 96 12.24 -3.97 6.08
CA SER A 96 13.05 -4.49 7.19
C SER A 96 13.40 -3.35 8.15
N PRO A 97 12.86 -3.34 9.37
CA PRO A 97 13.25 -2.34 10.37
C PRO A 97 14.65 -2.56 10.93
N LYS A 98 15.18 -3.79 10.84
CA LYS A 98 16.53 -4.14 11.26
C LYS A 98 17.57 -3.43 10.39
N ASP A 99 17.36 -3.48 9.07
CA ASP A 99 18.31 -2.96 8.09
C ASP A 99 17.92 -1.57 7.57
N LYS A 100 16.73 -1.09 7.95
CA LYS A 100 16.08 0.12 7.43
C LYS A 100 15.98 0.15 5.90
N LYS A 101 15.77 -1.03 5.29
CA LYS A 101 15.70 -1.21 3.83
C LYS A 101 14.30 -1.64 3.39
N LEU A 102 13.90 -1.17 2.22
CA LEU A 102 12.71 -1.62 1.50
C LEU A 102 13.14 -2.61 0.42
N TYR A 103 12.53 -3.80 0.44
CA TYR A 103 12.63 -4.79 -0.62
C TYR A 103 11.33 -4.78 -1.43
N LEU A 104 11.44 -4.95 -2.74
CA LEU A 104 10.31 -4.94 -3.67
C LEU A 104 10.58 -5.89 -4.82
N ASN A 105 9.51 -6.38 -5.44
CA ASN A 105 9.58 -7.20 -6.64
C ASN A 105 9.47 -6.34 -7.90
N PHE A 106 10.29 -6.66 -8.90
CA PHE A 106 10.27 -6.03 -10.23
C PHE A 106 9.71 -7.04 -11.24
N SER A 107 8.67 -6.67 -11.97
CA SER A 107 8.08 -7.51 -13.04
C SER A 107 7.82 -6.78 -14.34
#